data_AF-A0A3M1DR04-F1
#
_entry.id   AF-A0A3M1DR04-F1
#
_cell.length_a   1.000
_cell.length_b   1.000
_cell.length_c   1.000
_cell.angle_alpha   90.00
_cell.angle_beta   90.00
_cell.angle_gamma   90.00
#
_symmetry.space_group_name_H-M   'P 1'
#
loop_
_entity.id
_entity.type
_entity.pdbx_description
1 polymer ?
#
loop_
_entity_poly.entity_id
_entity_poly.type
_entity_poly.pdbx_seq_one_letter_code
_entity_poly.pdbx_strand_id
1 'polypeptide(L)'
;MGPGRCLAAPLLPDAQPSRRTAPFRKGAPVCGARYRNHGFALHALVQPGLFRATRLLPRGTHSSSRIGPIDPQGQWPSGTRTGHQRQEQPQALAPQALSARSQPASPVRARTAGSPRRRRKGLARDAARPAGGGMLRLPARTAHHLRPDPRSVIASLLLTILVLSLPPKTAGLHISGALVMLWALLQPRDVLSSRTIRAYFLLTSAWLVPVILAAIVQHAVGLETATEARPLLTALFRMLGIGVGLLILLERGWIPVRIAHAIFVGALLVNVVAGYVQWLGDGSLHDLQWRAYRMQGLAGNPNPFGTFTSLLLTLLADRLRQNHRNPLYWTMALLAAGAIWLSGSRGALLVSAAGLLVLFSRHLSRRNVVAFLMIGIPIGITLSFVASHFQEASTSHRLVLIDFSWNKILESPLIGWGAHAFATFPAEARNGIDAPHNMLLDLALTGGLLPVIGWILSTGYLAYRLFMAGTAAATLMLALLASATLAGLLEYSLVNSLHFQITWMLVTVFGCRIVWQETAHPRHLEVSRSAPHIEAMPDGAARKG
;
A
#
# COMPACT_ATOMS: atom_id res chain seq x y z
N MET A 1 43.10 -22.59 61.69
CA MET A 1 41.79 -23.17 62.07
C MET A 1 41.25 -23.95 60.87
N GLY A 2 40.49 -25.03 61.11
CA GLY A 2 40.38 -26.16 60.16
C GLY A 2 39.41 -25.99 58.97
N PRO A 3 39.48 -26.89 57.96
CA PRO A 3 38.64 -26.87 56.76
C PRO A 3 37.42 -27.79 56.85
N GLY A 4 36.37 -27.50 56.05
CA GLY A 4 35.21 -28.38 55.87
C GLY A 4 35.13 -28.97 54.45
N ARG A 5 35.11 -30.30 54.34
CA ARG A 5 34.87 -31.08 53.09
C ARG A 5 33.69 -32.05 53.28
N CYS A 6 32.83 -32.17 52.26
CA CYS A 6 31.98 -33.32 51.84
C CYS A 6 31.65 -33.06 50.34
N LEU A 7 31.76 -33.94 49.32
CA LEU A 7 31.98 -35.38 49.13
C LEU A 7 30.77 -36.34 49.29
N ALA A 8 30.72 -37.31 48.35
CA ALA A 8 29.74 -38.40 48.12
C ALA A 8 28.29 -37.96 47.75
N ALA A 9 27.66 -38.26 46.59
CA ALA A 9 27.72 -39.32 45.55
C ALA A 9 26.64 -40.45 45.74
N PRO A 10 26.44 -41.43 44.83
CA PRO A 10 25.25 -41.43 43.95
C PRO A 10 24.44 -42.75 43.92
N LEU A 11 23.17 -42.73 43.46
CA LEU A 11 22.39 -43.96 43.15
C LEU A 11 21.45 -43.86 41.93
N LEU A 12 21.72 -44.74 40.95
CA LEU A 12 20.77 -45.47 40.08
C LEU A 12 20.70 -46.93 40.66
N PRO A 13 19.76 -47.85 40.32
CA PRO A 13 19.18 -48.03 38.98
C PRO A 13 17.71 -48.56 38.88
N ASP A 14 17.30 -48.89 37.65
CA ASP A 14 16.35 -49.92 37.17
C ASP A 14 14.91 -50.06 37.72
N ALA A 15 13.93 -49.92 36.80
CA ALA A 15 12.80 -50.86 36.64
C ALA A 15 12.04 -50.71 35.29
N GLN A 16 12.25 -51.65 34.37
CA GLN A 16 11.23 -52.19 33.44
C GLN A 16 11.11 -53.70 33.75
N PRO A 17 10.09 -54.48 33.27
CA PRO A 17 9.13 -54.20 32.19
C PRO A 17 7.66 -54.65 32.49
N SER A 18 6.74 -54.49 31.53
CA SER A 18 5.91 -55.63 31.01
C SER A 18 4.96 -55.23 29.87
N ARG A 19 4.59 -56.22 29.05
CA ARG A 19 3.75 -56.10 27.82
C ARG A 19 2.32 -56.62 28.04
N ARG A 20 1.36 -56.10 27.26
CA ARG A 20 0.25 -56.81 26.54
C ARG A 20 -0.57 -55.74 25.78
N THR A 21 -0.77 -55.74 24.45
CA THR A 21 -1.49 -56.67 23.54
C THR A 21 -2.92 -56.99 23.97
N ALA A 22 -3.99 -56.84 23.16
CA ALA A 22 -4.11 -56.26 21.81
C ALA A 22 -5.56 -55.73 21.54
N PRO A 23 -6.32 -56.07 20.45
CA PRO A 23 -6.96 -55.07 19.59
C PRO A 23 -8.52 -55.11 19.60
N PHE A 24 -9.20 -54.24 18.81
CA PHE A 24 -10.27 -54.67 17.86
C PHE A 24 -10.80 -53.59 16.88
N ARG A 25 -11.30 -54.11 15.73
CA ARG A 25 -12.15 -53.60 14.61
C ARG A 25 -12.59 -52.11 14.53
N LYS A 26 -12.56 -51.43 13.37
CA LYS A 26 -13.18 -51.64 12.01
C LYS A 26 -14.72 -51.57 11.97
N GLY A 27 -15.26 -50.57 11.25
CA GLY A 27 -16.66 -50.53 10.78
C GLY A 27 -17.21 -49.09 10.62
N ALA A 28 -16.91 -48.37 9.53
CA ALA A 28 -17.76 -48.20 8.32
C ALA A 28 -18.62 -46.90 8.39
N PRO A 29 -19.42 -46.49 7.37
CA PRO A 29 -19.22 -45.19 6.70
C PRO A 29 -20.45 -44.26 6.76
N VAL A 30 -20.67 -43.40 5.73
CA VAL A 30 -21.81 -42.48 5.51
C VAL A 30 -21.65 -41.11 6.24
N CYS A 31 -21.97 -39.93 5.69
CA CYS A 31 -22.60 -39.53 4.42
C CYS A 31 -21.91 -38.31 3.77
N GLY A 32 -22.08 -38.11 2.46
CA GLY A 32 -21.68 -36.88 1.77
C GLY A 32 -22.78 -35.83 1.75
N ALA A 33 -22.44 -34.57 2.02
CA ALA A 33 -23.36 -33.43 1.89
C ALA A 33 -22.86 -32.44 0.82
N ARG A 34 -23.55 -32.39 -0.33
CA ARG A 34 -23.38 -31.33 -1.34
C ARG A 34 -24.01 -30.04 -0.79
N TYR A 35 -23.21 -29.03 -0.47
CA TYR A 35 -23.78 -27.69 -0.25
C TYR A 35 -24.15 -27.04 -1.58
N ARG A 36 -25.46 -26.79 -1.77
CA ARG A 36 -26.02 -26.09 -2.92
C ARG A 36 -25.73 -24.58 -2.81
N ASN A 37 -25.58 -23.95 -3.97
CA ASN A 37 -25.64 -22.50 -4.10
C ASN A 37 -26.99 -21.97 -3.60
N HIS A 38 -26.97 -21.04 -2.64
CA HIS A 38 -28.05 -20.08 -2.44
C HIS A 38 -27.51 -18.69 -2.76
N GLY A 39 -27.97 -18.12 -3.88
CA GLY A 39 -27.68 -16.74 -4.23
C GLY A 39 -28.55 -15.82 -3.39
N PHE A 40 -27.92 -14.96 -2.59
CA PHE A 40 -28.61 -13.82 -1.98
C PHE A 40 -28.58 -12.63 -2.94
N ALA A 41 -29.72 -12.35 -3.56
CA ALA A 41 -29.96 -11.08 -4.22
C ALA A 41 -30.39 -10.06 -3.16
N LEU A 42 -29.55 -9.06 -2.87
CA LEU A 42 -29.98 -7.86 -2.18
C LEU A 42 -30.07 -6.72 -3.20
N HIS A 43 -31.29 -6.49 -3.70
CA HIS A 43 -31.65 -5.32 -4.50
C HIS A 43 -32.59 -4.44 -3.68
N ALA A 44 -32.55 -3.14 -3.96
CA ALA A 44 -33.40 -2.09 -3.38
C ALA A 44 -33.21 -1.77 -1.88
N LEU A 45 -32.52 -0.66 -1.60
CA LEU A 45 -33.18 0.57 -1.15
C LEU A 45 -32.20 1.75 -1.22
N VAL A 46 -32.27 2.50 -2.33
CA VAL A 46 -31.68 3.85 -2.44
C VAL A 46 -32.77 4.75 -3.01
N GLN A 47 -33.32 5.62 -2.17
CA GLN A 47 -33.99 6.84 -2.61
C GLN A 47 -33.48 8.02 -1.78
N PRO A 48 -33.07 9.14 -2.41
CA PRO A 48 -32.68 10.35 -1.70
C PRO A 48 -33.90 11.24 -1.44
N GLY A 49 -34.28 11.37 -0.17
CA GLY A 49 -35.38 12.23 0.28
C GLY A 49 -34.89 13.39 1.14
N LEU A 50 -35.39 14.60 0.85
CA LEU A 50 -35.04 15.88 1.44
C LEU A 50 -34.88 15.87 2.98
N PHE A 51 -33.80 16.47 3.48
CA PHE A 51 -33.82 17.08 4.82
C PHE A 51 -33.77 18.60 4.72
N ARG A 52 -34.85 19.22 5.20
CA ARG A 52 -35.09 20.66 5.21
C ARG A 52 -34.45 21.24 6.48
N ALA A 53 -33.64 22.27 6.36
CA ALA A 53 -32.98 22.87 7.53
C ALA A 53 -33.98 23.62 8.42
N THR A 54 -34.04 23.26 9.70
CA THR A 54 -34.70 24.06 10.75
C THR A 54 -33.67 24.55 11.75
N ARG A 55 -33.51 25.87 11.84
CA ARG A 55 -32.69 26.54 12.85
C ARG A 55 -33.32 26.33 14.23
N LEU A 56 -32.55 25.84 15.20
CA LEU A 56 -32.79 26.08 16.62
C LEU A 56 -31.48 26.48 17.28
N LEU A 57 -31.42 27.74 17.71
CA LEU A 57 -30.44 28.25 18.66
C LEU A 57 -31.01 28.04 20.08
N PRO A 58 -30.17 27.72 21.05
CA PRO A 58 -30.35 28.23 22.40
C PRO A 58 -29.38 29.39 22.68
N ARG A 59 -29.86 30.40 23.40
CA ARG A 59 -29.02 31.40 24.06
C ARG A 59 -28.28 30.73 25.22
N GLY A 60 -27.07 31.20 25.51
CA GLY A 60 -26.23 30.65 26.59
C GLY A 60 -26.51 31.25 27.97
N THR A 61 -25.67 30.85 28.93
CA THR A 61 -25.60 31.40 30.28
C THR A 61 -24.15 31.64 30.67
N HIS A 62 -23.85 32.85 31.17
CA HIS A 62 -22.59 33.13 31.84
C HIS A 62 -22.54 32.42 33.20
N SER A 63 -21.37 31.90 33.58
CA SER A 63 -20.98 31.83 35.00
C SER A 63 -19.48 31.99 35.14
N SER A 64 -19.06 33.12 35.69
CA SER A 64 -17.69 33.39 36.10
C SER A 64 -17.42 32.83 37.50
N SER A 65 -16.28 32.17 37.71
CA SER A 65 -15.69 32.03 39.04
C SER A 65 -14.16 31.96 38.96
N ARG A 66 -13.49 33.08 39.29
CA ARG A 66 -12.08 33.06 39.69
C ARG A 66 -11.99 32.50 41.10
N ILE A 67 -11.19 31.46 41.32
CA ILE A 67 -10.50 31.25 42.61
C ILE A 67 -9.09 30.73 42.32
N GLY A 68 -8.12 31.39 42.94
CA GLY A 68 -6.83 30.84 43.39
C GLY A 68 -6.42 31.67 44.61
N PRO A 69 -5.19 31.57 45.13
CA PRO A 69 -4.21 30.47 44.99
C PRO A 69 -3.81 29.91 46.38
N ILE A 70 -3.28 28.67 46.45
CA ILE A 70 -2.42 28.25 47.58
C ILE A 70 -1.30 27.34 47.05
N ASP A 71 -0.07 27.73 47.36
CA ASP A 71 1.16 26.92 47.40
C ASP A 71 1.83 27.27 48.74
N PRO A 72 2.31 26.29 49.52
CA PRO A 72 3.71 26.42 49.91
C PRO A 72 4.51 25.11 49.98
N GLN A 73 5.67 25.17 49.31
CA GLN A 73 6.98 24.70 49.79
C GLN A 73 7.26 23.18 49.83
N GLY A 74 8.08 22.76 48.86
CA GLY A 74 8.84 21.50 48.88
C GLY A 74 10.11 21.61 48.03
N GLN A 75 11.07 22.43 48.45
CA GLN A 75 12.41 22.49 47.79
C GLN A 75 13.21 21.21 48.09
N TRP A 76 14.09 20.79 47.18
CA TRP A 76 15.57 20.76 47.32
C TRP A 76 16.18 20.45 45.92
N PRO A 77 17.47 20.77 45.63
CA PRO A 77 17.78 21.47 44.38
C PRO A 77 18.81 20.82 43.42
N SER A 78 18.97 21.51 42.28
CA SER A 78 20.20 21.68 41.48
C SER A 78 20.71 20.53 40.60
N GLY A 79 20.81 20.82 39.29
CA GLY A 79 21.35 19.92 38.25
C GLY A 79 21.50 20.59 36.89
N THR A 80 22.33 21.64 36.82
CA THR A 80 23.01 22.23 35.62
C THR A 80 22.31 22.27 34.24
N ARG A 81 22.13 23.50 33.73
CA ARG A 81 22.13 23.87 32.29
C ARG A 81 23.26 23.14 31.53
N THR A 82 23.16 22.83 30.24
CA THR A 82 23.13 23.80 29.11
C THR A 82 22.42 23.27 27.85
N GLY A 83 21.90 24.18 27.01
CA GLY A 83 21.30 23.83 25.72
C GLY A 83 20.53 24.99 25.07
N HIS A 84 21.23 25.95 24.47
CA HIS A 84 20.57 27.01 23.68
C HIS A 84 20.01 26.43 22.36
N GLN A 85 18.68 26.44 22.20
CA GLN A 85 18.08 26.42 20.87
C GLN A 85 17.66 27.84 20.47
N ARG A 86 18.26 28.36 19.40
CA ARG A 86 17.72 29.52 18.68
C ARG A 86 16.43 29.10 17.97
N GLN A 87 15.33 29.79 18.26
CA GLN A 87 14.19 29.83 17.35
C GLN A 87 14.44 30.90 16.30
N GLU A 88 14.63 30.50 15.04
CA GLU A 88 14.62 31.44 13.92
C GLU A 88 13.21 31.55 13.36
N GLN A 89 12.61 32.76 13.47
CA GLN A 89 11.34 33.09 12.84
C GLN A 89 11.57 33.41 11.35
N PRO A 90 10.78 32.84 10.41
CA PRO A 90 10.76 33.31 9.04
C PRO A 90 9.94 34.61 8.95
N GLN A 91 10.61 35.73 8.64
CA GLN A 91 9.91 36.96 8.27
C GLN A 91 9.29 36.83 6.87
N ALA A 92 8.05 37.29 6.72
CA ALA A 92 7.38 37.36 5.42
C ALA A 92 7.76 38.65 4.69
N LEU A 93 8.10 38.55 3.41
CA LEU A 93 8.29 39.69 2.50
C LEU A 93 7.29 39.60 1.34
N ALA A 94 6.53 40.68 1.14
CA ALA A 94 5.55 40.81 0.08
C ALA A 94 6.19 41.27 -1.25
N PRO A 95 5.63 40.89 -2.42
CA PRO A 95 6.11 41.36 -3.71
C PRO A 95 5.58 42.75 -4.04
N GLN A 96 6.46 43.66 -4.49
CA GLN A 96 6.04 44.92 -5.10
C GLN A 96 5.63 44.71 -6.56
N ALA A 97 4.58 45.40 -6.98
CA ALA A 97 4.15 45.47 -8.37
C ALA A 97 4.84 46.65 -9.09
N LEU A 98 5.13 46.48 -10.38
CA LEU A 98 5.42 47.58 -11.29
C LEU A 98 4.86 47.26 -12.69
N SER A 99 4.30 48.28 -13.33
CA SER A 99 3.39 48.11 -14.48
C SER A 99 3.90 48.72 -15.78
N ALA A 100 3.31 48.24 -16.88
CA ALA A 100 2.97 48.98 -18.10
C ALA A 100 4.07 49.38 -19.10
N ARG A 101 3.91 48.88 -20.34
CA ARG A 101 3.73 49.60 -21.64
C ARG A 101 3.59 48.52 -22.74
N SER A 102 2.52 48.44 -23.55
CA SER A 102 2.16 49.27 -24.74
C SER A 102 3.30 49.32 -25.79
N GLN A 103 3.12 49.07 -27.10
CA GLN A 103 1.93 48.99 -27.98
C GLN A 103 2.29 48.20 -29.30
N PRO A 104 1.49 48.18 -30.41
CA PRO A 104 1.52 47.08 -31.39
C PRO A 104 2.13 47.40 -32.78
N ALA A 105 2.27 46.37 -33.62
CA ALA A 105 2.15 46.48 -35.08
C ALA A 105 1.74 45.14 -35.75
N SER A 106 0.94 45.23 -36.81
CA SER A 106 0.65 44.22 -37.83
C SER A 106 0.83 44.90 -39.20
N PRO A 107 0.55 44.27 -40.36
CA PRO A 107 0.72 42.89 -40.84
C PRO A 107 1.72 42.87 -42.05
N VAL A 108 1.69 41.87 -42.96
CA VAL A 108 1.76 42.01 -44.46
C VAL A 108 2.22 40.73 -45.20
N ARG A 109 1.37 40.23 -46.14
CA ARG A 109 1.63 39.50 -47.44
C ARG A 109 2.54 38.23 -47.48
N ALA A 110 2.48 37.32 -48.49
CA ALA A 110 1.48 37.00 -49.54
C ALA A 110 1.77 35.61 -50.20
N ARG A 111 0.81 35.13 -51.01
CA ARG A 111 0.85 34.22 -52.20
C ARG A 111 2.20 33.55 -52.57
N THR A 112 2.25 32.27 -52.93
CA THR A 112 1.87 31.65 -54.25
C THR A 112 1.65 30.12 -54.09
N ALA A 113 0.91 29.32 -54.89
CA ALA A 113 0.35 29.30 -56.27
C ALA A 113 1.11 28.38 -57.27
N GLY A 114 0.44 27.32 -57.76
CA GLY A 114 0.88 26.42 -58.87
C GLY A 114 1.84 25.27 -58.48
N SER A 115 1.96 24.13 -59.18
CA SER A 115 1.23 23.57 -60.36
C SER A 115 1.44 22.00 -60.42
N PRO A 116 1.35 21.22 -61.52
CA PRO A 116 0.27 20.23 -61.64
C PRO A 116 0.66 18.76 -61.93
N ARG A 117 -0.39 17.92 -62.06
CA ARG A 117 -0.43 16.55 -62.63
C ARG A 117 0.70 16.16 -63.59
N ARG A 118 1.15 14.89 -63.50
CA ARG A 118 1.38 14.05 -64.70
C ARG A 118 1.01 12.58 -64.49
N ARG A 119 0.13 12.09 -65.38
CA ARG A 119 -0.23 10.67 -65.59
C ARG A 119 0.73 10.11 -66.65
N ARG A 120 1.18 8.86 -66.53
CA ARG A 120 1.52 8.03 -67.71
C ARG A 120 1.32 6.54 -67.43
N LYS A 121 0.81 5.83 -68.44
CA LYS A 121 0.68 4.36 -68.51
C LYS A 121 1.85 3.79 -69.34
N GLY A 122 2.08 2.48 -69.21
CA GLY A 122 2.93 1.67 -70.09
C GLY A 122 3.75 0.68 -69.24
N LEU A 123 3.38 -0.60 -69.18
CA LEU A 123 3.54 -1.69 -70.17
C LEU A 123 4.87 -2.44 -70.01
N ALA A 124 4.79 -3.76 -70.11
CA ALA A 124 5.82 -4.70 -69.67
C ALA A 124 6.89 -4.97 -70.72
N ARG A 125 8.09 -5.38 -70.27
CA ARG A 125 8.78 -6.60 -70.73
C ARG A 125 9.98 -6.97 -69.87
N ASP A 126 10.42 -8.20 -70.06
CA ASP A 126 11.36 -8.97 -69.25
C ASP A 126 12.83 -8.57 -69.46
N ALA A 127 13.66 -8.75 -68.42
CA ALA A 127 15.06 -9.21 -68.54
C ALA A 127 15.59 -9.65 -67.16
N ALA A 128 16.40 -10.72 -67.13
CA ALA A 128 17.00 -11.27 -65.93
C ALA A 128 18.36 -10.62 -65.56
N ARG A 129 18.86 -10.96 -64.35
CA ARG A 129 20.17 -10.64 -63.70
C ARG A 129 20.13 -9.48 -62.68
N PRO A 130 21.05 -9.46 -61.70
CA PRO A 130 21.55 -10.58 -60.89
C PRO A 130 21.40 -10.27 -59.38
N ALA A 131 21.94 -11.14 -58.51
CA ALA A 131 21.92 -10.92 -57.06
C ALA A 131 22.66 -9.61 -56.66
N GLY A 132 21.93 -8.68 -56.03
CA GLY A 132 22.45 -7.42 -55.51
C GLY A 132 21.79 -7.11 -54.17
N GLY A 133 22.56 -6.60 -53.20
CA GLY A 133 22.18 -6.53 -51.79
C GLY A 133 20.84 -5.84 -51.54
N GLY A 134 19.88 -6.60 -51.00
CA GLY A 134 18.57 -6.10 -50.57
C GLY A 134 18.69 -5.22 -49.32
N MET A 135 19.16 -3.99 -49.48
CA MET A 135 19.13 -2.97 -48.45
C MET A 135 17.66 -2.64 -48.15
N LEU A 136 17.11 -3.26 -47.10
CA LEU A 136 15.75 -3.04 -46.62
C LEU A 136 15.51 -1.55 -46.38
N ARG A 137 14.89 -0.88 -47.37
CA ARG A 137 14.28 0.43 -47.18
C ARG A 137 13.07 0.25 -46.27
N LEU A 138 13.33 0.25 -44.96
CA LEU A 138 12.33 0.46 -43.93
C LEU A 138 11.46 1.65 -44.35
N PRO A 139 10.13 1.51 -44.41
CA PRO A 139 9.28 2.58 -44.89
C PRO A 139 9.43 3.79 -43.97
N ALA A 140 9.70 4.97 -44.55
CA ALA A 140 9.82 6.25 -43.84
C ALA A 140 8.44 6.78 -43.36
N ARG A 141 7.64 5.90 -42.75
CA ARG A 141 6.39 6.21 -42.08
C ARG A 141 6.60 6.17 -40.56
N THR A 142 5.86 7.04 -39.87
CA THR A 142 5.69 7.08 -38.40
C THR A 142 6.87 7.52 -37.51
N ALA A 143 7.73 8.44 -37.97
CA ALA A 143 8.55 9.26 -37.04
C ALA A 143 7.72 10.29 -36.23
N HIS A 144 6.52 10.66 -36.72
CA HIS A 144 5.66 11.69 -36.11
C HIS A 144 4.81 11.23 -34.91
N HIS A 145 4.87 9.96 -34.48
CA HIS A 145 4.06 9.43 -33.37
C HIS A 145 4.77 9.31 -32.01
N LEU A 146 6.01 9.82 -31.89
CA LEU A 146 6.80 9.69 -30.66
C LEU A 146 6.63 10.83 -29.63
N ARG A 147 5.77 11.82 -29.88
CA ARG A 147 5.43 12.82 -28.84
C ARG A 147 4.43 12.19 -27.86
N PRO A 148 4.78 12.01 -26.57
CA PRO A 148 3.83 11.50 -25.58
C PRO A 148 2.66 12.48 -25.42
N ASP A 149 1.45 11.95 -25.20
CA ASP A 149 0.28 12.78 -24.88
C ASP A 149 0.60 13.64 -23.64
N PRO A 150 0.50 14.98 -23.70
CA PRO A 150 0.76 15.84 -22.54
C PRO A 150 -0.05 15.44 -21.30
N ARG A 151 -1.25 14.87 -21.47
CA ARG A 151 -2.05 14.33 -20.36
C ARG A 151 -1.39 13.15 -19.67
N SER A 152 -0.75 12.26 -20.43
CA SER A 152 0.01 11.12 -19.89
C SER A 152 1.27 11.58 -19.17
N VAL A 153 1.96 12.60 -19.69
CA VAL A 153 3.12 13.23 -19.04
C VAL A 153 2.71 13.86 -17.70
N ILE A 154 1.66 14.68 -17.67
CA ILE A 154 1.14 15.33 -16.46
C ILE A 154 0.68 14.28 -15.43
N ALA A 155 -0.08 13.27 -15.85
CA ALA A 155 -0.55 12.21 -14.95
C ALA A 155 0.61 11.40 -14.34
N SER A 156 1.63 11.09 -15.15
CA SER A 156 2.84 10.41 -14.70
C SER A 156 3.67 11.27 -13.75
N LEU A 157 3.76 12.58 -14.00
CA LEU A 157 4.43 13.54 -13.13
C LEU A 157 3.72 13.68 -11.77
N LEU A 158 2.39 13.79 -11.76
CA LEU A 158 1.59 13.84 -10.53
C LEU A 158 1.78 12.57 -9.69
N LEU A 159 1.74 11.38 -10.31
CA LEU A 159 2.03 10.12 -9.61
C LEU A 159 3.48 10.08 -9.09
N THR A 160 4.45 10.58 -9.86
CA THR A 160 5.86 10.65 -9.45
C THR A 160 6.04 11.53 -8.21
N ILE A 161 5.45 12.73 -8.21
CA ILE A 161 5.47 13.64 -7.05
C ILE A 161 4.80 12.99 -5.85
N LEU A 162 3.62 12.38 -6.03
CA LEU A 162 2.87 11.71 -4.95
C LEU A 162 3.70 10.60 -4.28
N VAL A 163 4.35 9.73 -5.06
CA VAL A 163 5.10 8.59 -4.52
C VAL A 163 6.45 9.02 -3.93
N LEU A 164 7.17 9.95 -4.55
CA LEU A 164 8.41 10.51 -3.98
C LEU A 164 8.16 11.28 -2.67
N SER A 165 7.02 11.96 -2.57
CA SER A 165 6.65 12.73 -1.37
C SER A 165 6.12 11.87 -0.22
N LEU A 166 5.87 10.58 -0.46
CA LEU A 166 5.27 9.68 0.54
C LEU A 166 6.23 9.35 1.70
N PRO A 167 7.48 8.90 1.49
CA PRO A 167 8.41 8.67 2.60
C PRO A 167 8.68 9.94 3.44
N PRO A 168 9.02 11.11 2.88
CA PRO A 168 9.31 12.30 3.69
C PRO A 168 8.07 13.09 4.14
N LYS A 169 6.86 12.63 3.81
CA LYS A 169 5.57 13.31 4.13
C LYS A 169 5.53 14.79 3.67
N THR A 170 6.20 15.14 2.57
CA THR A 170 6.38 16.55 2.16
C THR A 170 5.10 17.16 1.61
N ALA A 171 5.05 18.50 1.56
CA ALA A 171 3.92 19.25 0.98
C ALA A 171 3.57 18.83 -0.47
N GLY A 172 4.53 18.31 -1.23
CA GLY A 172 4.32 17.75 -2.57
C GLY A 172 3.26 16.63 -2.60
N LEU A 173 3.13 15.85 -1.52
CA LEU A 173 2.10 14.82 -1.35
C LEU A 173 0.70 15.44 -1.31
N HIS A 174 0.55 16.56 -0.59
CA HIS A 174 -0.73 17.25 -0.43
C HIS A 174 -1.11 18.03 -1.69
N ILE A 175 -0.13 18.66 -2.35
CA ILE A 175 -0.34 19.37 -3.62
C ILE A 175 -0.73 18.39 -4.73
N SER A 176 0.05 17.33 -4.96
CA SER A 176 -0.26 16.31 -5.97
C SER A 176 -1.58 15.60 -5.66
N GLY A 177 -1.84 15.25 -4.40
CA GLY A 177 -3.11 14.67 -3.96
C GLY A 177 -4.31 15.58 -4.23
N ALA A 178 -4.21 16.88 -3.90
CA ALA A 178 -5.27 17.86 -4.17
C ALA A 178 -5.54 18.04 -5.66
N LEU A 179 -4.51 18.06 -6.51
CA LEU A 179 -4.66 18.13 -7.97
C LEU A 179 -5.32 16.87 -8.56
N VAL A 180 -4.93 15.68 -8.07
CA VAL A 180 -5.55 14.40 -8.47
C VAL A 180 -7.01 14.32 -8.01
N MET A 181 -7.34 14.83 -6.82
CA MET A 181 -8.70 14.92 -6.31
C MET A 181 -9.55 15.93 -7.10
N LEU A 182 -9.03 17.12 -7.38
CA LEU A 182 -9.72 18.12 -8.20
C LEU A 182 -10.03 17.57 -9.60
N TRP A 183 -9.08 16.85 -10.20
CA TRP A 183 -9.29 16.15 -11.47
C TRP A 183 -10.43 15.10 -11.39
N ALA A 184 -10.53 14.37 -10.28
CA ALA A 184 -11.61 13.41 -10.05
C ALA A 184 -12.99 14.10 -9.95
N LEU A 185 -13.08 15.22 -9.24
CA LEU A 185 -14.31 16.02 -9.10
C LEU A 185 -14.79 16.63 -10.42
N LEU A 186 -13.87 16.87 -11.37
CA LEU A 186 -14.19 17.38 -12.70
C LEU A 186 -14.61 16.29 -13.70
N GLN A 187 -14.67 15.00 -13.31
CA GLN A 187 -15.09 13.94 -14.22
C GLN A 187 -16.62 13.86 -14.40
N PRO A 188 -17.09 13.53 -15.62
CA PRO A 188 -18.46 13.11 -15.87
C PRO A 188 -18.92 11.93 -15.00
N ARG A 189 -20.22 11.90 -14.66
CA ARG A 189 -20.81 10.89 -13.76
C ARG A 189 -20.73 9.46 -14.30
N ASP A 190 -20.79 9.28 -15.61
CA ASP A 190 -20.62 7.99 -16.29
C ASP A 190 -19.23 7.37 -16.00
N VAL A 191 -18.18 8.19 -15.99
CA VAL A 191 -16.81 7.77 -15.65
C VAL A 191 -16.75 7.27 -14.21
N LEU A 192 -17.28 8.07 -13.27
CA LEU A 192 -17.35 7.69 -11.85
C LEU A 192 -18.19 6.43 -11.60
N SER A 193 -19.07 6.08 -12.54
CA SER A 193 -19.92 4.90 -12.47
C SER A 193 -19.24 3.60 -12.92
N SER A 194 -17.95 3.60 -13.27
CA SER A 194 -17.21 2.42 -13.72
C SER A 194 -17.21 1.29 -12.68
N ARG A 195 -17.12 0.03 -13.14
CA ARG A 195 -17.10 -1.15 -12.25
C ARG A 195 -15.91 -1.11 -11.28
N THR A 196 -14.76 -0.62 -11.74
CA THR A 196 -13.53 -0.49 -10.94
C THR A 196 -13.68 0.55 -9.84
N ILE A 197 -14.23 1.73 -10.16
CA ILE A 197 -14.43 2.81 -9.19
C ILE A 197 -15.49 2.40 -8.15
N ARG A 198 -16.59 1.75 -8.57
CA ARG A 198 -17.59 1.18 -7.63
C ARG A 198 -16.98 0.13 -6.69
N ALA A 199 -16.13 -0.76 -7.22
CA ALA A 199 -15.47 -1.78 -6.40
C ALA A 199 -14.51 -1.14 -5.37
N TYR A 200 -13.72 -0.14 -5.79
CA TYR A 200 -12.85 0.61 -4.90
C TYR A 200 -13.63 1.36 -3.81
N PHE A 201 -14.70 2.07 -4.20
CA PHE A 201 -15.57 2.75 -3.25
C PHE A 201 -16.16 1.79 -2.22
N LEU A 202 -16.71 0.64 -2.66
CA LEU A 202 -17.22 -0.40 -1.76
C LEU A 202 -16.15 -0.88 -0.76
N LEU A 203 -14.93 -1.18 -1.25
CA LEU A 203 -13.82 -1.67 -0.43
C LEU A 203 -13.33 -0.65 0.60
N THR A 204 -13.30 0.64 0.25
CA THR A 204 -12.88 1.71 1.15
C THR A 204 -13.99 2.08 2.14
N SER A 205 -15.24 2.24 1.66
CA SER A 205 -16.39 2.59 2.49
C SER A 205 -16.74 1.53 3.53
N ALA A 206 -16.45 0.25 3.28
CA ALA A 206 -16.72 -0.85 4.21
C ALA A 206 -16.16 -0.62 5.62
N TRP A 207 -14.99 0.01 5.76
CA TRP A 207 -14.41 0.40 7.05
C TRP A 207 -14.51 1.91 7.33
N LEU A 208 -14.40 2.74 6.29
CA LEU A 208 -14.35 4.19 6.44
C LEU A 208 -15.71 4.78 6.86
N VAL A 209 -16.84 4.22 6.41
CA VAL A 209 -18.17 4.67 6.85
C VAL A 209 -18.38 4.38 8.35
N PRO A 210 -18.10 3.16 8.87
CA PRO A 210 -18.07 2.93 10.31
C PRO A 210 -17.21 3.91 11.11
N VAL A 211 -16.00 4.28 10.63
CA VAL A 211 -15.15 5.29 11.31
C VAL A 211 -15.83 6.66 11.38
N ILE A 212 -16.46 7.11 10.29
CA ILE A 212 -17.21 8.38 10.27
C ILE A 212 -18.39 8.35 11.24
N LEU A 213 -19.17 7.27 11.21
CA LEU A 213 -20.34 7.10 12.09
C LEU A 213 -19.92 7.08 13.56
N ALA A 214 -18.85 6.36 13.90
CA ALA A 214 -18.27 6.36 15.23
C ALA A 214 -17.86 7.78 15.66
N ALA A 215 -17.14 8.53 14.81
CA ALA A 215 -16.74 9.91 15.11
C ALA A 215 -17.95 10.85 15.30
N ILE A 216 -19.01 10.71 14.50
CA ILE A 216 -20.25 11.50 14.68
C ILE A 216 -20.89 11.19 16.04
N VAL A 217 -20.94 9.92 16.45
CA VAL A 217 -21.50 9.53 17.75
C VAL A 217 -20.60 10.03 18.90
N GLN A 218 -19.27 9.93 18.79
CA GLN A 218 -18.30 10.45 19.77
C GLN A 218 -18.55 11.95 20.04
N HIS A 219 -18.75 12.76 18.99
CA HIS A 219 -19.11 14.18 19.13
C HIS A 219 -20.49 14.38 19.74
N ALA A 220 -21.49 13.60 19.32
CA ALA A 220 -22.86 13.73 19.81
C ALA A 220 -23.00 13.41 21.31
N VAL A 221 -22.16 12.52 21.86
CA VAL A 221 -22.11 12.21 23.30
C VAL A 221 -21.13 13.08 24.10
N GLY A 222 -20.42 14.01 23.45
CA GLY A 222 -19.47 14.91 24.11
C GLY A 222 -18.20 14.22 24.63
N LEU A 223 -17.73 13.16 23.96
CA LEU A 223 -16.51 12.45 24.37
C LEU A 223 -15.28 13.36 24.23
N GLU A 224 -14.50 13.54 25.30
CA GLU A 224 -13.33 14.45 25.30
C GLU A 224 -12.27 14.08 24.25
N THR A 225 -12.12 12.79 23.96
CA THR A 225 -11.18 12.25 22.96
C THR A 225 -11.76 12.18 21.55
N ALA A 226 -12.97 12.72 21.32
CA ALA A 226 -13.67 12.64 20.04
C ALA A 226 -12.83 13.17 18.88
N THR A 227 -12.77 12.38 17.81
CA THR A 227 -11.97 12.67 16.61
C THR A 227 -12.30 14.06 16.04
N GLU A 228 -11.37 15.02 16.05
CA GLU A 228 -11.58 16.29 15.34
C GLU A 228 -12.04 16.05 13.89
N ALA A 229 -12.99 16.86 13.41
CA ALA A 229 -13.51 16.72 12.05
C ALA A 229 -12.41 16.87 10.97
N ARG A 230 -11.35 17.64 11.24
CA ARG A 230 -10.27 17.92 10.29
C ARG A 230 -9.42 16.68 9.95
N PRO A 231 -8.86 15.91 10.91
CA PRO A 231 -8.24 14.61 10.64
C PRO A 231 -9.13 13.65 9.83
N LEU A 232 -10.42 13.52 10.20
CA LEU A 232 -11.35 12.62 9.52
C LEU A 232 -11.62 13.04 8.06
N LEU A 233 -11.90 14.32 7.82
CA LEU A 233 -12.04 14.88 6.47
C LEU A 233 -10.74 14.71 5.66
N THR A 234 -9.59 14.88 6.30
CA THR A 234 -8.27 14.67 5.67
C THR A 234 -8.08 13.22 5.23
N ALA A 235 -8.45 12.26 6.08
CA ALA A 235 -8.45 10.84 5.74
C ALA A 235 -9.42 10.53 4.59
N LEU A 236 -10.63 11.09 4.62
CA LEU A 236 -11.63 10.95 3.55
C LEU A 236 -11.12 11.45 2.19
N PHE A 237 -10.58 12.67 2.12
CA PHE A 237 -10.04 13.23 0.89
C PHE A 237 -8.83 12.47 0.36
N ARG A 238 -7.97 11.94 1.24
CA ARG A 238 -6.87 11.05 0.83
C ARG A 238 -7.41 9.74 0.25
N MET A 239 -8.20 9.01 1.02
CA MET A 239 -8.65 7.67 0.65
C MET A 239 -9.58 7.67 -0.57
N LEU A 240 -10.62 8.49 -0.55
CA LEU A 240 -11.59 8.55 -1.65
C LEU A 240 -11.13 9.48 -2.76
N GLY A 241 -10.71 10.71 -2.44
CA GLY A 241 -10.33 11.71 -3.43
C GLY A 241 -9.11 11.33 -4.28
N ILE A 242 -7.98 11.04 -3.63
CA ILE A 242 -6.75 10.64 -4.35
C ILE A 242 -6.95 9.24 -4.97
N GLY A 243 -7.54 8.29 -4.24
CA GLY A 243 -7.76 6.93 -4.71
C GLY A 243 -8.61 6.85 -5.98
N VAL A 244 -9.77 7.54 -6.00
CA VAL A 244 -10.64 7.61 -7.19
C VAL A 244 -9.97 8.38 -8.32
N GLY A 245 -9.27 9.49 -8.03
CA GLY A 245 -8.52 10.24 -9.04
C GLY A 245 -7.44 9.42 -9.74
N LEU A 246 -6.66 8.63 -8.99
CA LEU A 246 -5.68 7.70 -9.56
C LEU A 246 -6.34 6.61 -10.41
N LEU A 247 -7.48 6.04 -9.97
CA LEU A 247 -8.24 5.08 -10.77
C LEU A 247 -8.68 5.65 -12.10
N ILE A 248 -9.21 6.88 -12.11
CA ILE A 248 -9.61 7.57 -13.35
C ILE A 248 -8.41 7.70 -14.30
N LEU A 249 -7.24 8.13 -13.81
CA LEU A 249 -6.02 8.24 -14.62
C LEU A 249 -5.56 6.88 -15.19
N LEU A 250 -5.76 5.80 -14.44
CA LEU A 250 -5.45 4.42 -14.85
C LEU A 250 -6.49 3.80 -15.81
N GLU A 251 -7.76 4.18 -15.71
CA GLU A 251 -8.83 3.72 -16.61
C GLU A 251 -8.84 4.47 -17.93
N ARG A 252 -8.51 5.78 -17.93
CA ARG A 252 -8.27 6.57 -19.14
C ARG A 252 -7.00 6.17 -19.90
N GLY A 253 -6.16 5.29 -19.31
CA GLY A 253 -4.89 4.84 -19.90
C GLY A 253 -3.77 5.89 -19.87
N TRP A 254 -3.97 7.02 -19.18
CA TRP A 254 -2.98 8.11 -19.12
C TRP A 254 -1.75 7.74 -18.32
N ILE A 255 -1.88 6.82 -17.36
CA ILE A 255 -0.76 6.18 -16.68
C ILE A 255 -0.72 4.70 -17.09
N PRO A 256 0.10 4.31 -18.08
CA PRO A 256 0.34 2.90 -18.38
C PRO A 256 0.93 2.17 -17.16
N VAL A 257 0.45 0.95 -16.87
CA VAL A 257 0.91 0.15 -15.72
C VAL A 257 2.44 -0.04 -15.70
N ARG A 258 3.08 -0.11 -16.87
CA ARG A 258 4.55 -0.17 -17.00
C ARG A 258 5.23 1.10 -16.49
N ILE A 259 4.67 2.28 -16.77
CA ILE A 259 5.17 3.57 -16.31
C ILE A 259 4.91 3.74 -14.81
N ALA A 260 3.71 3.40 -14.32
CA ALA A 260 3.42 3.38 -12.89
C ALA A 260 4.43 2.52 -12.11
N HIS A 261 4.70 1.29 -12.57
CA HIS A 261 5.70 0.41 -11.95
C HIS A 261 7.11 1.01 -11.99
N ALA A 262 7.51 1.66 -13.08
CA ALA A 262 8.82 2.33 -13.17
C ALA A 262 8.92 3.49 -12.16
N ILE A 263 7.85 4.27 -12.01
CA ILE A 263 7.75 5.35 -11.00
C ILE A 263 7.88 4.78 -9.59
N PHE A 264 7.15 3.70 -9.25
CA PHE A 264 7.27 3.07 -7.92
C PHE A 264 8.66 2.56 -7.63
N VAL A 265 9.29 1.83 -8.57
CA VAL A 265 10.66 1.33 -8.38
C VAL A 265 11.64 2.49 -8.24
N GLY A 266 11.57 3.50 -9.11
CA GLY A 266 12.45 4.67 -9.05
C GLY A 266 12.31 5.45 -7.74
N ALA A 267 11.08 5.75 -7.32
CA ALA A 267 10.82 6.53 -6.11
C ALA A 267 11.24 5.80 -4.82
N LEU A 268 10.99 4.48 -4.73
CA LEU A 268 11.43 3.69 -3.59
C LEU A 268 12.96 3.45 -3.62
N LEU A 269 13.58 3.36 -4.80
CA LEU A 269 15.04 3.29 -4.94
C LEU A 269 15.71 4.59 -4.51
N VAL A 270 15.13 5.76 -4.83
CA VAL A 270 15.59 7.07 -4.31
C VAL A 270 15.57 7.08 -2.78
N ASN A 271 14.52 6.53 -2.15
CA ASN A 271 14.49 6.36 -0.68
C ASN A 271 15.64 5.46 -0.17
N VAL A 272 15.90 4.31 -0.82
CA VAL A 272 17.03 3.41 -0.47
C VAL A 272 18.37 4.12 -0.61
N VAL A 273 18.62 4.81 -1.73
CA VAL A 273 19.87 5.55 -1.97
C VAL A 273 20.06 6.65 -0.93
N ALA A 274 19.00 7.38 -0.57
CA ALA A 274 19.06 8.36 0.52
C ALA A 274 19.42 7.72 1.88
N GLY A 275 18.96 6.49 2.15
CA GLY A 275 19.35 5.73 3.34
C GLY A 275 20.83 5.35 3.35
N TYR A 276 21.39 4.95 2.21
CA TYR A 276 22.83 4.71 2.06
C TYR A 276 23.65 5.99 2.19
N VAL A 277 23.23 7.10 1.58
CA VAL A 277 23.89 8.41 1.68
C VAL A 277 23.89 8.91 3.13
N GLN A 278 22.76 8.80 3.83
CA GLN A 278 22.67 9.10 5.26
C GLN A 278 23.68 8.28 6.07
N TRP A 279 23.61 6.94 5.95
CA TRP A 279 24.43 6.03 6.75
C TRP A 279 25.95 6.19 6.52
N LEU A 280 26.36 6.51 5.28
CA LEU A 280 27.75 6.84 4.95
C LEU A 280 28.15 8.24 5.44
N GLY A 281 27.22 9.20 5.47
CA GLY A 281 27.45 10.58 5.88
C GLY A 281 27.50 10.79 7.40
N ASP A 282 26.77 9.98 8.18
CA ASP A 282 26.64 10.08 9.65
C ASP A 282 27.94 9.72 10.43
N GLY A 283 29.09 9.53 9.76
CA GLY A 283 30.40 9.28 10.38
C GLY A 283 30.58 7.94 11.11
N SER A 284 29.48 7.22 11.36
CA SER A 284 29.36 6.02 12.20
C SER A 284 30.26 4.81 11.84
N LEU A 285 30.94 4.86 10.70
CA LEU A 285 31.97 3.89 10.32
C LEU A 285 33.24 3.99 11.19
N HIS A 286 33.50 5.12 11.85
CA HIS A 286 34.72 5.32 12.65
C HIS A 286 34.62 4.73 14.07
N ASP A 287 33.46 4.79 14.73
CA ASP A 287 33.30 4.44 16.15
C ASP A 287 32.88 2.98 16.42
N LEU A 288 32.84 2.11 15.40
CA LEU A 288 32.34 0.73 15.46
C LEU A 288 30.87 0.56 15.95
N GLN A 289 30.18 1.63 16.36
CA GLN A 289 28.77 1.66 16.76
C GLN A 289 27.79 1.63 15.57
N TRP A 290 28.15 0.99 14.45
CA TRP A 290 27.35 0.96 13.22
C TRP A 290 25.93 0.38 13.39
N ARG A 291 25.65 -0.34 14.49
CA ARG A 291 24.31 -0.84 14.85
C ARG A 291 23.43 0.17 15.59
N ALA A 292 24.00 1.22 16.20
CA ALA A 292 23.24 2.34 16.74
C ALA A 292 22.64 3.20 15.60
N TYR A 293 23.39 3.35 14.51
CA TYR A 293 23.00 4.11 13.32
C TYR A 293 22.17 3.26 12.33
N ARG A 294 20.87 3.20 12.60
CA ARG A 294 19.87 2.54 11.73
C ARG A 294 19.54 3.42 10.53
N MET A 295 19.55 2.87 9.31
CA MET A 295 19.14 3.61 8.10
C MET A 295 17.70 4.11 8.18
N GLN A 296 17.47 5.38 7.84
CA GLN A 296 16.16 6.05 7.90
C GLN A 296 15.75 6.66 6.54
N GLY A 297 16.73 7.03 5.71
CA GLY A 297 16.53 7.57 4.38
C GLY A 297 15.58 8.76 4.37
N LEU A 298 14.76 8.87 3.31
CA LEU A 298 13.75 9.94 3.23
C LEU A 298 12.59 9.73 4.21
N ALA A 299 12.45 8.57 4.84
CA ALA A 299 11.34 8.29 5.76
C ALA A 299 11.52 8.92 7.15
N GLY A 300 12.73 9.35 7.51
CA GLY A 300 13.05 9.96 8.81
C GLY A 300 12.80 9.05 10.02
N ASN A 301 12.60 7.75 9.78
CA ASN A 301 12.47 6.71 10.79
C ASN A 301 12.82 5.36 10.15
N PRO A 302 13.57 4.47 10.83
CA PRO A 302 14.05 3.23 10.24
C PRO A 302 12.94 2.20 9.95
N ASN A 303 11.81 2.25 10.65
CA ASN A 303 10.72 1.30 10.45
C ASN A 303 9.97 1.55 9.11
N PRO A 304 9.49 2.78 8.78
CA PRO A 304 8.86 3.06 7.49
C PRO A 304 9.87 3.00 6.35
N PHE A 305 11.13 3.38 6.58
CA PHE A 305 12.21 3.13 5.64
C PHE A 305 12.30 1.64 5.23
N GLY A 306 12.47 0.75 6.20
CA GLY A 306 12.54 -0.69 5.94
C GLY A 306 11.25 -1.23 5.29
N THR A 307 10.08 -0.71 5.67
CA THR A 307 8.78 -1.07 5.08
C THR A 307 8.71 -0.70 3.59
N PHE A 308 9.06 0.53 3.23
CA PHE A 308 9.09 0.97 1.83
C PHE A 308 10.11 0.18 1.01
N THR A 309 11.27 -0.11 1.57
CA THR A 309 12.29 -0.95 0.93
C THR A 309 11.83 -2.41 0.76
N SER A 310 10.99 -2.92 1.66
CA SER A 310 10.38 -4.27 1.52
C SER A 310 9.38 -4.35 0.36
N LEU A 311 8.63 -3.27 0.12
CA LEU A 311 7.75 -3.16 -1.06
C LEU A 311 8.57 -3.06 -2.34
N LEU A 312 9.68 -2.32 -2.34
CA LEU A 312 10.63 -2.29 -3.45
C LEU A 312 11.21 -3.68 -3.75
N LEU A 313 11.66 -4.41 -2.72
CA LEU A 313 12.19 -5.76 -2.89
C LEU A 313 11.14 -6.70 -3.51
N THR A 314 9.87 -6.57 -3.12
CA THR A 314 8.76 -7.34 -3.71
C THR A 314 8.52 -6.99 -5.19
N LEU A 315 8.58 -5.70 -5.56
CA LEU A 315 8.51 -5.26 -6.97
C LEU A 315 9.69 -5.76 -7.80
N LEU A 316 10.91 -5.70 -7.27
CA LEU A 316 12.12 -6.16 -7.93
C LEU A 316 12.14 -7.68 -8.10
N ALA A 317 11.64 -8.44 -7.11
CA ALA A 317 11.51 -9.89 -7.20
C ALA A 317 10.56 -10.34 -8.32
N ASP A 318 9.46 -9.62 -8.58
CA ASP A 318 8.60 -9.91 -9.74
C ASP A 318 9.31 -9.63 -11.08
N ARG A 319 10.15 -8.59 -11.13
CA ARG A 319 10.98 -8.31 -12.32
C ARG A 319 12.09 -9.32 -12.54
N LEU A 320 12.72 -9.82 -11.47
CA LEU A 320 13.66 -10.94 -11.53
C LEU A 320 12.96 -12.24 -11.94
N ARG A 321 11.74 -12.50 -11.47
CA ARG A 321 10.92 -13.63 -11.93
C ARG A 321 10.62 -13.57 -13.44
N GLN A 322 10.39 -12.38 -13.98
CA GLN A 322 10.15 -12.17 -15.41
C GLN A 322 11.44 -12.15 -16.26
N ASN A 323 12.55 -11.69 -15.70
CA ASN A 323 13.84 -11.58 -16.38
C ASN A 323 15.01 -11.80 -15.41
N HIS A 324 15.26 -13.07 -15.09
CA HIS A 324 16.26 -13.50 -14.09
C HIS A 324 17.70 -13.17 -14.46
N ARG A 325 17.98 -12.84 -15.73
CA ARG A 325 19.32 -12.55 -16.24
C ARG A 325 19.69 -11.07 -16.19
N ASN A 326 18.78 -10.18 -15.80
CA ASN A 326 19.07 -8.75 -15.78
C ASN A 326 19.90 -8.38 -14.53
N PRO A 327 21.20 -8.04 -14.65
CA PRO A 327 22.05 -7.74 -13.51
C PRO A 327 21.57 -6.50 -12.75
N LEU A 328 20.97 -5.52 -13.44
CA LEU A 328 20.48 -4.28 -12.83
C LEU A 328 19.39 -4.54 -11.78
N TYR A 329 18.48 -5.49 -12.03
CA TYR A 329 17.47 -5.87 -11.03
C TYR A 329 18.07 -6.65 -9.87
N TRP A 330 19.11 -7.45 -10.09
CA TRP A 330 19.86 -8.11 -9.01
C TRP A 330 20.58 -7.11 -8.13
N THR A 331 21.32 -6.15 -8.71
CA THR A 331 21.99 -5.08 -7.96
C THR A 331 20.99 -4.27 -7.14
N MET A 332 19.86 -3.85 -7.73
CA MET A 332 18.81 -3.15 -6.97
C MET A 332 18.21 -4.01 -5.85
N ALA A 333 18.01 -5.31 -6.07
CA ALA A 333 17.45 -6.21 -5.05
C ALA A 333 18.43 -6.46 -3.89
N LEU A 334 19.73 -6.58 -4.19
CA LEU A 334 20.78 -6.69 -3.18
C LEU A 334 20.91 -5.39 -2.36
N LEU A 335 20.84 -4.22 -3.00
CA LEU A 335 20.79 -2.93 -2.30
C LEU A 335 19.54 -2.80 -1.42
N ALA A 336 18.37 -3.23 -1.91
CA ALA A 336 17.15 -3.23 -1.10
C ALA A 336 17.26 -4.18 0.11
N ALA A 337 17.78 -5.40 -0.08
CA ALA A 337 18.00 -6.36 1.00
C ALA A 337 19.03 -5.84 2.04
N GLY A 338 20.13 -5.25 1.59
CA GLY A 338 21.12 -4.60 2.45
C GLY A 338 20.54 -3.44 3.25
N ALA A 339 19.73 -2.58 2.62
CA ALA A 339 19.04 -1.50 3.29
C ALA A 339 17.97 -1.99 4.31
N ILE A 340 17.25 -3.07 4.02
CA ILE A 340 16.33 -3.70 5.01
C ILE A 340 17.12 -4.17 6.23
N TRP A 341 18.26 -4.85 6.02
CA TRP A 341 19.13 -5.30 7.11
C TRP A 341 19.68 -4.12 7.94
N LEU A 342 20.26 -3.11 7.28
CA LEU A 342 20.84 -1.92 7.91
C LEU A 342 19.79 -0.95 8.50
N SER A 343 18.51 -1.12 8.18
CA SER A 343 17.42 -0.45 8.91
C SER A 343 17.20 -1.01 10.31
N GLY A 344 17.69 -2.21 10.62
CA GLY A 344 17.39 -2.92 11.88
C GLY A 344 15.90 -3.20 12.12
N SER A 345 15.03 -3.01 11.12
CA SER A 345 13.58 -3.17 11.27
C SER A 345 13.19 -4.65 11.16
N ARG A 346 12.93 -5.28 12.33
CA ARG A 346 12.36 -6.64 12.40
C ARG A 346 11.06 -6.75 11.62
N GLY A 347 10.21 -5.71 11.68
CA GLY A 347 8.99 -5.63 10.88
C GLY A 347 9.23 -5.69 9.38
N ALA A 348 10.26 -5.00 8.86
CA ALA A 348 10.61 -5.02 7.44
C ALA A 348 11.04 -6.40 6.93
N LEU A 349 11.77 -7.18 7.74
CA LEU A 349 12.12 -8.56 7.39
C LEU A 349 10.87 -9.44 7.23
N LEU A 350 9.92 -9.34 8.15
CA LEU A 350 8.65 -10.08 8.09
C LEU A 350 7.77 -9.62 6.90
N VAL A 351 7.67 -8.30 6.67
CA VAL A 351 6.95 -7.70 5.53
C VAL A 351 7.53 -8.15 4.18
N SER A 352 8.85 -8.24 4.08
CA SER A 352 9.54 -8.80 2.91
C SER A 352 9.24 -10.29 2.73
N ALA A 353 9.34 -11.08 3.81
CA ALA A 353 9.08 -12.51 3.77
C ALA A 353 7.64 -12.83 3.33
N ALA A 354 6.64 -12.08 3.81
CA ALA A 354 5.24 -12.24 3.41
C ALA A 354 5.01 -11.93 1.92
N GLY A 355 5.58 -10.83 1.41
CA GLY A 355 5.48 -10.47 0.00
C GLY A 355 6.12 -11.51 -0.91
N LEU A 356 7.35 -11.92 -0.61
CA LEU A 356 8.07 -12.94 -1.37
C LEU A 356 7.36 -14.30 -1.33
N LEU A 357 6.89 -14.74 -0.16
CA LEU A 357 6.14 -15.99 -0.01
C LEU A 357 4.89 -16.00 -0.90
N VAL A 358 4.10 -14.93 -0.87
CA VAL A 358 2.90 -14.84 -1.72
C VAL A 358 3.25 -14.78 -3.20
N LEU A 359 4.29 -14.03 -3.59
CA LEU A 359 4.74 -13.90 -4.98
C LEU A 359 5.20 -15.24 -5.58
N PHE A 360 5.89 -16.07 -4.79
CA PHE A 360 6.40 -17.38 -5.22
C PHE A 360 5.49 -18.56 -4.87
N SER A 361 4.44 -18.36 -4.06
CA SER A 361 3.49 -19.40 -3.58
C SER A 361 3.01 -20.39 -4.63
N ARG A 362 2.75 -19.93 -5.86
CA ARG A 362 2.26 -20.76 -6.99
C ARG A 362 3.34 -21.61 -7.67
N HIS A 363 4.61 -21.29 -7.47
CA HIS A 363 5.77 -22.02 -8.01
C HIS A 363 6.37 -22.97 -6.96
N LEU A 364 6.05 -22.73 -5.69
CA LEU A 364 6.34 -23.63 -4.59
C LEU A 364 5.32 -24.78 -4.60
N SER A 365 5.79 -26.03 -4.64
CA SER A 365 4.93 -27.17 -4.30
C SER A 365 4.35 -26.98 -2.88
N ARG A 366 3.24 -27.65 -2.52
CA ARG A 366 2.73 -27.61 -1.13
C ARG A 366 3.83 -27.95 -0.10
N ARG A 367 4.71 -28.89 -0.44
CA ARG A 367 5.88 -29.27 0.36
C ARG A 367 6.92 -28.14 0.46
N ASN A 368 7.13 -27.37 -0.60
CA ASN A 368 8.08 -26.25 -0.61
C ASN A 368 7.51 -25.00 0.09
N VAL A 369 6.19 -24.77 0.06
CA VAL A 369 5.55 -23.73 0.89
C VAL A 369 5.71 -24.09 2.37
N VAL A 370 5.41 -25.35 2.74
CA VAL A 370 5.63 -25.84 4.12
C VAL A 370 7.10 -25.76 4.49
N ALA A 371 8.04 -26.16 3.64
CA ALA A 371 9.47 -26.04 3.91
C ALA A 371 9.93 -24.57 4.06
N PHE A 372 9.44 -23.66 3.22
CA PHE A 372 9.75 -22.23 3.35
C PHE A 372 9.18 -21.63 4.64
N LEU A 373 7.98 -22.04 5.07
CA LEU A 373 7.44 -21.66 6.37
C LEU A 373 8.27 -22.29 7.51
N MET A 374 8.53 -23.59 7.47
CA MET A 374 9.26 -24.35 8.50
C MET A 374 10.76 -24.03 8.60
N ILE A 375 11.35 -23.36 7.60
CA ILE A 375 12.76 -22.93 7.62
C ILE A 375 12.83 -21.40 7.74
N GLY A 376 12.05 -20.68 6.94
CA GLY A 376 12.04 -19.22 6.90
C GLY A 376 11.41 -18.56 8.13
N ILE A 377 10.38 -19.16 8.74
CA ILE A 377 9.84 -18.65 10.03
C ILE A 377 10.86 -18.91 11.15
N PRO A 378 11.42 -20.12 11.37
CA PRO A 378 12.46 -20.29 12.38
C PRO A 378 13.73 -19.48 12.13
N ILE A 379 14.20 -19.29 10.89
CA ILE A 379 15.32 -18.38 10.62
C ILE A 379 14.94 -16.93 10.92
N GLY A 380 13.75 -16.47 10.52
CA GLY A 380 13.24 -15.13 10.82
C GLY A 380 13.06 -14.88 12.33
N ILE A 381 12.57 -15.88 13.06
CA ILE A 381 12.48 -15.89 14.53
C ILE A 381 13.87 -15.89 15.15
N THR A 382 14.78 -16.77 14.73
CA THR A 382 16.16 -16.83 15.26
C THR A 382 16.91 -15.53 15.01
N LEU A 383 16.83 -14.93 13.82
CA LEU A 383 17.42 -13.62 13.53
C LEU A 383 16.76 -12.51 14.37
N SER A 384 15.44 -12.55 14.55
CA SER A 384 14.71 -11.59 15.41
C SER A 384 15.00 -11.78 16.90
N PHE A 385 15.28 -13.01 17.34
CA PHE A 385 15.57 -13.41 18.71
C PHE A 385 17.01 -13.05 19.09
N VAL A 386 17.97 -13.35 18.21
CA VAL A 386 19.35 -12.86 18.29
C VAL A 386 19.34 -11.33 18.31
N ALA A 387 18.57 -10.67 17.44
CA ALA A 387 18.42 -9.21 17.49
C ALA A 387 17.76 -8.69 18.79
N SER A 388 16.81 -9.43 19.38
CA SER A 388 16.14 -9.01 20.63
C SER A 388 16.97 -9.25 21.89
N HIS A 389 17.84 -10.27 21.90
CA HIS A 389 18.79 -10.51 23.01
C HIS A 389 19.80 -9.37 23.20
N PHE A 390 19.92 -8.44 22.23
CA PHE A 390 20.71 -7.22 22.36
C PHE A 390 19.85 -5.96 22.62
N GLN A 391 18.52 -6.06 22.72
CA GLN A 391 17.58 -4.95 22.98
C GLN A 391 16.33 -5.41 23.74
N GLU A 392 16.49 -5.81 25.00
CA GLU A 392 15.41 -6.39 25.83
C GLU A 392 14.20 -5.45 26.02
N ALA A 393 14.42 -4.13 26.09
CA ALA A 393 13.37 -3.13 26.34
C ALA A 393 12.24 -3.10 25.29
N SER A 394 12.52 -3.39 24.01
CA SER A 394 11.54 -3.17 22.94
C SER A 394 10.31 -4.10 23.00
N THR A 395 10.43 -5.28 23.60
CA THR A 395 9.41 -6.33 23.52
C THR A 395 8.40 -6.24 24.66
N SER A 396 8.86 -5.93 25.88
CA SER A 396 8.01 -5.70 27.06
C SER A 396 7.07 -4.51 26.85
N HIS A 397 7.58 -3.38 26.35
CA HIS A 397 6.74 -2.22 26.06
C HIS A 397 5.60 -2.53 25.07
N ARG A 398 5.86 -3.26 23.97
CA ARG A 398 4.82 -3.60 22.99
C ARG A 398 3.68 -4.44 23.58
N LEU A 399 3.98 -5.36 24.50
CA LEU A 399 2.93 -6.16 25.17
C LEU A 399 2.06 -5.29 26.07
N VAL A 400 2.64 -4.34 26.82
CA VAL A 400 1.86 -3.39 27.64
C VAL A 400 0.98 -2.48 26.77
N LEU A 401 1.47 -2.02 25.61
CA LEU A 401 0.64 -1.24 24.68
C LEU A 401 -0.54 -2.05 24.14
N ILE A 402 -0.34 -3.33 23.84
CA ILE A 402 -1.41 -4.22 23.38
C ILE A 402 -2.45 -4.42 24.48
N ASP A 403 -2.02 -4.70 25.70
CA ASP A 403 -2.91 -4.88 26.86
C ASP A 403 -3.70 -3.60 27.18
N PHE A 404 -3.03 -2.45 27.29
CA PHE A 404 -3.68 -1.15 27.48
C PHE A 404 -4.68 -0.83 26.36
N SER A 405 -4.29 -1.05 25.11
CA SER A 405 -5.19 -0.86 23.95
C SER A 405 -6.40 -1.79 24.04
N TRP A 406 -6.20 -3.05 24.41
CA TRP A 406 -7.24 -4.06 24.52
C TRP A 406 -8.25 -3.68 25.61
N ASN A 407 -7.78 -3.31 26.79
CA ASN A 407 -8.64 -2.86 27.89
C ASN A 407 -9.46 -1.63 27.49
N LYS A 408 -8.85 -0.65 26.80
CA LYS A 408 -9.59 0.51 26.26
C LYS A 408 -10.59 0.14 25.15
N ILE A 409 -10.30 -0.86 24.30
CA ILE A 409 -11.26 -1.37 23.31
C ILE A 409 -12.46 -2.04 24.01
N LEU A 410 -12.25 -2.76 25.11
CA LEU A 410 -13.33 -3.38 25.90
C LEU A 410 -14.24 -2.35 26.58
N GLU A 411 -13.70 -1.19 26.98
CA GLU A 411 -14.49 -0.08 27.55
C GLU A 411 -15.40 0.60 26.50
N SER A 412 -15.01 0.66 25.22
CA SER A 412 -15.81 1.28 24.15
C SER A 412 -15.77 0.46 22.84
N PRO A 413 -16.39 -0.74 22.80
CA PRO A 413 -16.19 -1.69 21.70
C PRO A 413 -16.94 -1.30 20.41
N LEU A 414 -18.00 -0.49 20.50
CA LEU A 414 -18.84 -0.13 19.35
C LEU A 414 -18.40 1.16 18.65
N ILE A 415 -18.01 2.18 19.42
CA ILE A 415 -17.68 3.52 18.90
C ILE A 415 -16.21 3.90 19.12
N GLY A 416 -15.43 3.15 19.91
CA GLY A 416 -14.06 3.50 20.23
C GLY A 416 -13.95 4.80 21.02
N TRP A 417 -12.77 5.40 20.97
CA TRP A 417 -12.38 6.61 21.69
C TRP A 417 -12.07 7.79 20.77
N GLY A 418 -11.69 7.54 19.51
CA GLY A 418 -11.39 8.58 18.53
C GLY A 418 -9.99 8.48 17.95
N ALA A 419 -9.77 9.08 16.78
CA ALA A 419 -8.47 9.13 16.13
C ALA A 419 -7.53 10.01 16.97
N HIS A 420 -6.29 9.57 17.13
CA HIS A 420 -5.31 10.15 18.07
C HIS A 420 -5.67 10.04 19.57
N ALA A 421 -6.79 9.41 19.97
CA ALA A 421 -7.14 9.23 21.40
C ALA A 421 -6.04 8.48 22.21
N PHE A 422 -5.24 7.64 21.55
CA PHE A 422 -4.08 7.02 22.19
C PHE A 422 -3.08 8.07 22.72
N ALA A 423 -2.87 9.18 21.99
CA ALA A 423 -1.95 10.23 22.42
C ALA A 423 -2.51 11.10 23.56
N THR A 424 -3.83 11.10 23.80
CA THR A 424 -4.49 11.93 24.82
C THR A 424 -4.67 11.24 26.17
N PHE A 425 -4.55 9.90 26.25
CA PHE A 425 -4.56 9.20 27.55
C PHE A 425 -3.32 9.56 28.39
N PRO A 426 -3.34 9.41 29.73
CA PRO A 426 -2.18 9.67 30.59
C PRO A 426 -0.91 8.96 30.12
N ALA A 427 0.25 9.61 30.22
CA ALA A 427 1.52 9.09 29.72
C ALA A 427 2.00 7.90 30.57
N GLU A 428 1.70 7.93 31.87
CA GLU A 428 1.97 6.91 32.87
C GLU A 428 1.26 5.60 32.52
N ALA A 429 0.00 5.69 32.07
CA ALA A 429 -0.79 4.54 31.64
C ALA A 429 -0.30 3.93 30.31
N ARG A 430 0.54 4.65 29.55
CA ARG A 430 1.07 4.26 28.23
C ARG A 430 2.57 3.98 28.22
N ASN A 431 3.24 4.05 29.37
CA ASN A 431 4.71 4.04 29.47
C ASN A 431 5.40 5.05 28.52
N GLY A 432 4.80 6.23 28.34
CA GLY A 432 5.35 7.32 27.52
C GLY A 432 5.27 7.15 26.00
N ILE A 433 4.57 6.13 25.48
CA ILE A 433 4.48 5.86 24.03
C ILE A 433 3.19 6.46 23.43
N ASP A 434 3.27 6.98 22.21
CA ASP A 434 2.25 7.80 21.54
C ASP A 434 1.33 7.04 20.56
N ALA A 435 1.60 5.77 20.25
CA ALA A 435 0.77 4.94 19.38
C ALA A 435 0.73 3.46 19.80
N PRO A 436 -0.34 2.71 19.45
CA PRO A 436 -0.44 1.27 19.72
C PRO A 436 0.40 0.41 18.75
N HIS A 437 1.04 1.00 17.74
CA HIS A 437 1.87 0.35 16.71
C HIS A 437 1.25 -0.86 15.99
N ASN A 438 -0.09 -0.98 16.00
CA ASN A 438 -0.83 -2.02 15.30
C ASN A 438 -2.10 -1.41 14.69
N MET A 439 -2.30 -1.62 13.39
CA MET A 439 -3.44 -1.11 12.63
C MET A 439 -4.80 -1.50 13.20
N LEU A 440 -4.99 -2.74 13.63
CA LEU A 440 -6.30 -3.23 14.07
C LEU A 440 -6.64 -2.67 15.45
N LEU A 441 -5.65 -2.60 16.36
CA LEU A 441 -5.81 -1.94 17.66
C LEU A 441 -6.07 -0.43 17.49
N ASP A 442 -5.33 0.24 16.62
CA ASP A 442 -5.54 1.65 16.29
C ASP A 442 -6.94 1.92 15.70
N LEU A 443 -7.39 1.06 14.78
CA LEU A 443 -8.69 1.18 14.14
C LEU A 443 -9.84 0.87 15.11
N ALA A 444 -9.66 -0.11 16.01
CA ALA A 444 -10.58 -0.43 17.11
C ALA A 444 -10.67 0.69 18.15
N LEU A 445 -9.53 1.25 18.57
CA LEU A 445 -9.48 2.41 19.45
C LEU A 445 -10.06 3.66 18.79
N THR A 446 -9.90 3.82 17.47
CA THR A 446 -10.39 5.00 16.76
C THR A 446 -11.91 5.00 16.59
N GLY A 447 -12.51 3.85 16.22
CA GLY A 447 -13.94 3.80 15.85
C GLY A 447 -14.67 2.51 16.21
N GLY A 448 -14.13 1.70 17.12
CA GLY A 448 -14.71 0.43 17.55
C GLY A 448 -14.44 -0.75 16.62
N LEU A 449 -15.07 -1.88 16.92
CA LEU A 449 -14.87 -3.15 16.20
C LEU A 449 -15.51 -3.16 14.79
N LEU A 450 -16.50 -2.31 14.51
CA LEU A 450 -17.16 -2.25 13.21
C LEU A 450 -16.22 -1.82 12.06
N PRO A 451 -15.42 -0.74 12.19
CA PRO A 451 -14.29 -0.44 11.28
C PRO A 451 -13.36 -1.63 11.03
N VAL A 452 -12.99 -2.37 12.09
CA VAL A 452 -12.05 -3.50 12.00
C VAL A 452 -12.65 -4.63 11.17
N ILE A 453 -13.91 -5.01 11.43
CA ILE A 453 -14.64 -6.00 10.65
C ILE A 453 -14.73 -5.55 9.18
N GLY A 454 -15.11 -4.29 8.94
CA GLY A 454 -15.19 -3.70 7.61
C GLY A 454 -13.86 -3.77 6.84
N TRP A 455 -12.73 -3.55 7.53
CA TRP A 455 -11.40 -3.54 6.93
C TRP A 455 -10.90 -4.97 6.63
N ILE A 456 -11.17 -5.91 7.52
CA ILE A 456 -10.87 -7.34 7.33
C ILE A 456 -11.69 -7.88 6.14
N LEU A 457 -12.99 -7.57 6.08
CA LEU A 457 -13.87 -8.02 5.00
C LEU A 457 -13.45 -7.42 3.65
N SER A 458 -13.11 -6.13 3.59
CA SER A 458 -12.70 -5.51 2.32
C SER A 458 -11.32 -6.00 1.86
N THR A 459 -10.33 -6.03 2.74
CA THR A 459 -8.99 -6.52 2.43
C THR A 459 -9.02 -8.01 2.06
N GLY A 460 -9.79 -8.83 2.78
CA GLY A 460 -10.01 -10.24 2.49
C GLY A 460 -10.74 -10.47 1.15
N TYR A 461 -11.76 -9.67 0.83
CA TYR A 461 -12.46 -9.75 -0.45
C TYR A 461 -11.54 -9.37 -1.62
N LEU A 462 -10.74 -8.30 -1.50
CA LEU A 462 -9.76 -7.94 -2.51
C LEU A 462 -8.69 -9.04 -2.68
N ALA A 463 -8.17 -9.59 -1.59
CA ALA A 463 -7.21 -10.68 -1.61
C ALA A 463 -7.76 -11.93 -2.29
N TYR A 464 -8.99 -12.36 -1.95
CA TYR A 464 -9.70 -13.45 -2.61
C TYR A 464 -9.84 -13.20 -4.12
N ARG A 465 -10.28 -12.00 -4.51
CA ARG A 465 -10.47 -11.63 -5.92
C ARG A 465 -9.16 -11.60 -6.71
N LEU A 466 -8.06 -11.13 -6.12
CA LEU A 466 -6.72 -11.18 -6.70
C LEU A 466 -6.19 -12.60 -6.83
N PHE A 467 -6.43 -13.45 -5.82
CA PHE A 467 -6.08 -14.87 -5.87
C PHE A 467 -6.82 -15.59 -7.02
N MET A 468 -8.14 -15.39 -7.12
CA MET A 468 -8.99 -16.01 -8.16
C MET A 468 -8.72 -15.49 -9.57
N ALA A 469 -8.25 -14.24 -9.74
CA ALA A 469 -7.95 -13.67 -11.05
C ALA A 469 -6.84 -14.41 -11.81
N GLY A 470 -5.97 -15.18 -11.12
CA GLY A 470 -5.03 -16.09 -11.79
C GLY A 470 -3.83 -15.40 -12.48
N THR A 471 -3.86 -14.10 -12.76
CA THR A 471 -2.79 -13.45 -13.55
C THR A 471 -1.52 -13.14 -12.75
N ALA A 472 -0.40 -12.94 -13.46
CA ALA A 472 0.88 -12.56 -12.86
C ALA A 472 0.82 -11.20 -12.16
N ALA A 473 0.08 -10.24 -12.75
CA ALA A 473 -0.16 -8.92 -12.17
C ALA A 473 -1.02 -9.01 -10.89
N ALA A 474 -2.07 -9.84 -10.89
CA ALA A 474 -2.87 -10.08 -9.70
C ALA A 474 -2.05 -10.75 -8.57
N THR A 475 -1.11 -11.64 -8.93
CA THR A 475 -0.18 -12.26 -7.97
C THR A 475 0.77 -11.23 -7.34
N LEU A 476 1.31 -10.29 -8.12
CA LEU A 476 2.13 -9.19 -7.58
C LEU A 476 1.31 -8.29 -6.64
N MET A 477 0.10 -7.91 -7.03
CA MET A 477 -0.75 -7.10 -6.15
C MET A 477 -1.15 -7.81 -4.86
N LEU A 478 -1.38 -9.13 -4.91
CA LEU A 478 -1.63 -9.94 -3.72
C LEU A 478 -0.40 -9.98 -2.80
N ALA A 479 0.81 -10.07 -3.36
CA ALA A 479 2.07 -9.99 -2.61
C ALA A 479 2.25 -8.62 -1.93
N LEU A 480 2.03 -7.53 -2.67
CA LEU A 480 2.08 -6.18 -2.11
C LEU A 480 0.99 -5.93 -1.06
N LEU A 481 -0.20 -6.52 -1.21
CA LEU A 481 -1.28 -6.47 -0.22
C LEU A 481 -0.94 -7.25 1.05
N ALA A 482 -0.27 -8.39 0.94
CA ALA A 482 0.23 -9.14 2.08
C ALA A 482 1.34 -8.38 2.83
N SER A 483 2.33 -7.83 2.10
CA SER A 483 3.36 -6.96 2.68
C SER A 483 2.76 -5.75 3.37
N ALA A 484 1.86 -5.01 2.71
CA ALA A 484 1.19 -3.86 3.32
C ALA A 484 0.39 -4.28 4.56
N THR A 485 -0.48 -5.29 4.47
CA THR A 485 -1.25 -5.78 5.62
C THR A 485 -0.36 -6.08 6.82
N LEU A 486 0.73 -6.83 6.61
CA LEU A 486 1.66 -7.17 7.68
C LEU A 486 2.41 -5.95 8.25
N ALA A 487 2.74 -4.96 7.42
CA ALA A 487 3.35 -3.72 7.89
C ALA A 487 2.40 -2.93 8.81
N GLY A 488 1.11 -2.86 8.46
CA GLY A 488 0.08 -2.27 9.32
C GLY A 488 -0.07 -3.02 10.65
N LEU A 489 -0.05 -4.36 10.63
CA LEU A 489 -0.15 -5.18 11.84
C LEU A 489 1.07 -5.05 12.79
N LEU A 490 2.25 -4.72 12.27
CA LEU A 490 3.50 -4.72 13.05
C LEU A 490 3.99 -3.34 13.50
N GLU A 491 3.66 -2.27 12.77
CA GLU A 491 4.30 -0.96 12.96
C GLU A 491 3.35 0.25 12.88
N TYR A 492 2.22 0.17 12.17
CA TYR A 492 1.44 1.37 11.79
C TYR A 492 -0.05 1.33 12.10
N SER A 493 -0.53 2.45 12.63
CA SER A 493 -1.92 2.89 12.54
C SER A 493 -2.42 2.99 11.09
N LEU A 494 -3.71 2.72 10.83
CA LEU A 494 -4.34 2.99 9.51
C LEU A 494 -4.92 4.41 9.41
N VAL A 495 -5.46 4.94 10.50
CA VAL A 495 -6.13 6.25 10.48
C VAL A 495 -5.11 7.39 10.61
N ASN A 496 -4.12 7.19 11.48
CA ASN A 496 -3.16 8.20 11.95
C ASN A 496 -1.80 8.12 11.22
N SER A 497 -1.40 6.96 10.65
CA SER A 497 -0.17 6.86 9.83
C SER A 497 -0.42 7.16 8.35
N LEU A 498 -0.02 8.37 7.94
CA LEU A 498 -0.01 8.81 6.54
C LEU A 498 0.74 7.85 5.59
N HIS A 499 1.88 7.30 6.05
CA HIS A 499 2.67 6.32 5.29
C HIS A 499 1.84 5.09 4.96
N PHE A 500 1.11 4.58 5.95
CA PHE A 500 0.36 3.34 5.81
C PHE A 500 -0.95 3.52 5.05
N GLN A 501 -1.71 4.57 5.40
CA GLN A 501 -2.95 4.96 4.76
C GLN A 501 -2.81 5.02 3.23
N ILE A 502 -1.79 5.73 2.73
CA ILE A 502 -1.54 5.87 1.29
C ILE A 502 -0.97 4.60 0.68
N THR A 503 -0.15 3.82 1.41
CA THR A 503 0.34 2.52 0.92
C THR A 503 -0.83 1.55 0.67
N TRP A 504 -1.75 1.40 1.63
CA TRP A 504 -2.95 0.57 1.46
C TRP A 504 -3.86 1.11 0.35
N MET A 505 -4.04 2.44 0.27
CA MET A 505 -4.81 3.09 -0.80
C MET A 505 -4.26 2.74 -2.19
N LEU A 506 -2.95 2.90 -2.41
CA LEU A 506 -2.30 2.59 -3.69
C LEU A 506 -2.43 1.12 -4.05
N VAL A 507 -2.14 0.20 -3.11
CA VAL A 507 -2.29 -1.24 -3.36
C VAL A 507 -3.74 -1.59 -3.70
N THR A 508 -4.72 -0.99 -3.02
CA THR A 508 -6.15 -1.21 -3.28
C THR A 508 -6.57 -0.67 -4.64
N VAL A 509 -6.11 0.54 -5.03
CA VAL A 509 -6.32 1.15 -6.36
C VAL A 509 -5.83 0.22 -7.48
N PHE A 510 -4.56 -0.20 -7.43
CA PHE A 510 -3.98 -1.05 -8.47
C PHE A 510 -4.58 -2.47 -8.45
N GLY A 511 -4.93 -3.00 -7.28
CA GLY A 511 -5.61 -4.29 -7.14
C GLY A 511 -7.00 -4.29 -7.78
N CYS A 512 -7.82 -3.27 -7.50
CA CYS A 512 -9.13 -3.08 -8.14
C CYS A 512 -8.99 -2.99 -9.66
N ARG A 513 -8.04 -2.17 -10.11
CA ARG A 513 -7.74 -1.90 -11.53
C ARG A 513 -7.33 -3.14 -12.31
N ILE A 514 -6.71 -4.13 -11.67
CA ILE A 514 -6.37 -5.43 -12.29
C ILE A 514 -7.61 -6.33 -12.33
N VAL A 515 -8.22 -6.62 -11.18
CA VAL A 515 -9.33 -7.57 -11.07
C VAL A 515 -10.53 -7.17 -11.93
N TRP A 516 -10.97 -5.91 -11.88
CA TRP A 516 -12.25 -5.51 -12.50
C TRP A 516 -12.14 -5.09 -13.97
N GLN A 517 -10.96 -4.72 -14.48
CA GLN A 517 -10.80 -4.56 -15.94
C GLN A 517 -10.70 -5.91 -16.67
N GLU A 518 -10.05 -6.92 -16.11
CA GLU A 518 -9.97 -8.24 -16.75
C GLU A 518 -11.38 -8.84 -16.95
N THR A 519 -12.32 -8.59 -16.03
CA THR A 519 -13.74 -8.99 -16.18
C THR A 519 -14.58 -8.13 -17.16
N ALA A 520 -14.06 -7.00 -17.63
CA ALA A 520 -14.78 -6.08 -18.51
C ALA A 520 -14.43 -6.28 -20.00
N HIS A 521 -13.41 -7.09 -20.31
CA HIS A 521 -13.09 -7.52 -21.67
C HIS A 521 -13.04 -9.05 -21.72
N PRO A 522 -14.19 -9.73 -21.87
CA PRO A 522 -14.24 -11.14 -22.22
C PRO A 522 -13.69 -11.32 -23.65
N ARG A 523 -12.37 -11.36 -23.78
CA ARG A 523 -11.73 -11.95 -24.95
C ARG A 523 -12.21 -13.40 -25.03
N HIS A 524 -12.54 -13.87 -26.24
CA HIS A 524 -12.94 -15.27 -26.54
C HIS A 524 -14.39 -15.69 -26.21
N LEU A 525 -15.37 -14.96 -26.76
CA LEU A 525 -16.60 -15.62 -27.26
C LEU A 525 -16.88 -15.41 -28.76
N GLU A 526 -16.26 -14.42 -29.43
CA GLU A 526 -16.45 -14.19 -30.87
C GLU A 526 -15.55 -15.02 -31.79
N VAL A 527 -14.44 -15.57 -31.30
CA VAL A 527 -13.46 -16.30 -32.14
C VAL A 527 -13.89 -17.75 -32.46
N SER A 528 -15.00 -18.24 -31.88
CA SER A 528 -15.43 -19.64 -32.04
C SER A 528 -16.78 -19.83 -32.75
N ARG A 529 -17.32 -18.78 -33.41
CA ARG A 529 -18.50 -18.90 -34.29
C ARG A 529 -18.23 -18.73 -35.78
N SER A 530 -17.03 -18.33 -36.18
CA SER A 530 -16.53 -18.55 -37.54
C SER A 530 -15.97 -19.98 -37.68
N ALA A 531 -16.80 -20.99 -37.41
CA ALA A 531 -16.56 -22.29 -38.00
C ALA A 531 -16.65 -22.11 -39.53
N PRO A 532 -15.71 -22.61 -40.34
CA PRO A 532 -15.88 -22.57 -41.78
C PRO A 532 -17.18 -23.33 -42.12
N HIS A 533 -18.00 -22.73 -42.98
CA HIS A 533 -19.05 -23.49 -43.65
C HIS A 533 -18.36 -24.65 -44.37
N ILE A 534 -18.54 -25.87 -43.86
CA ILE A 534 -18.21 -27.07 -44.63
C ILE A 534 -19.27 -27.10 -45.74
N GLU A 535 -18.88 -26.68 -46.94
CA GLU A 535 -19.68 -26.93 -48.14
C GLU A 535 -19.90 -28.44 -48.23
N ALA A 536 -21.16 -28.85 -48.28
CA ALA A 536 -21.50 -30.25 -48.44
C ALA A 536 -20.98 -30.73 -49.79
N MET A 537 -20.03 -31.68 -49.77
CA MET A 537 -19.68 -32.42 -50.98
C MET A 537 -20.94 -33.12 -51.52
N PRO A 538 -21.24 -33.04 -52.82
CA PRO A 538 -22.33 -33.80 -53.40
C PRO A 538 -21.95 -35.29 -53.43
N ASP A 539 -22.81 -36.15 -52.86
CA ASP A 539 -22.65 -37.59 -52.90
C ASP A 539 -22.60 -38.10 -54.35
N GLY A 540 -21.42 -38.56 -54.77
CA GLY A 540 -21.15 -38.95 -56.14
C GLY A 540 -20.20 -40.15 -56.23
N ALA A 541 -20.78 -41.28 -56.65
CA ALA A 541 -20.16 -42.48 -57.22
C ALA A 541 -19.80 -43.70 -56.32
N ALA A 542 -20.08 -44.86 -56.93
CA ALA A 542 -19.46 -46.17 -56.73
C ALA A 542 -19.91 -47.07 -55.55
N ARG A 543 -21.08 -47.74 -55.74
CA ARG A 543 -21.18 -49.18 -55.46
C ARG A 543 -21.25 -49.97 -56.77
N LYS A 544 -20.23 -50.80 -57.00
CA LYS A 544 -20.24 -52.03 -57.80
C LYS A 544 -19.46 -53.06 -57.00
N GLY A 545 -19.99 -54.28 -56.90
CA GLY A 545 -19.55 -55.31 -55.94
C GLY A 545 -20.77 -55.81 -55.20
#